data_AF-A0A915ET48-F1
#
_entry.id   AF-A0A915ET48-F1
#
_cell.length_a   1.000
_cell.length_b   1.000
_cell.length_c   1.000
_cell.angle_alpha   90.00
_cell.angle_beta   90.00
_cell.angle_gamma   90.00
#
_symmetry.space_group_name_H-M   'P 1'
#
loop_
_entity.id
_entity.type
_entity.pdbx_description
1 polymer ?
#
loop_
_entity_poly.entity_id
_entity_poly.type
_entity_poly.pdbx_seq_one_letter_code
_entity_poly.pdbx_strand_id
1 'polypeptide(L)' 'MAEALREISGRLGEMPADSGYPAYLAARLASFYERAGKVKCWVSRTRGIVTIVGAVSPPGGDFADL' A
#
# COMPACT_ATOMS: atom_id res chain seq x y z
N MET A 1 -6.31 -2.32 3.82
CA MET A 1 -5.02 -2.91 3.40
C MET A 1 -4.05 -3.01 4.56
N ALA A 2 -3.76 -1.92 5.29
CA ALA A 2 -2.88 -1.95 6.46
C ALA A 2 -3.34 -2.96 7.54
N GLU A 3 -4.63 -2.92 7.91
CA GLU A 3 -5.18 -3.79 8.96
C GLU A 3 -5.14 -5.28 8.62
N ALA A 4 -5.43 -5.64 7.36
CA ALA A 4 -5.32 -7.01 6.89
C ALA A 4 -3.86 -7.51 6.90
N LEU A 5 -2.90 -6.64 6.57
CA LEU A 5 -1.48 -6.98 6.65
C LEU A 5 -1.02 -7.17 8.10
N ARG A 6 -1.56 -6.37 9.04
CA ARG A 6 -1.35 -6.55 10.48
C ARG A 6 -1.87 -7.90 10.97
N GLU A 7 -3.09 -8.28 10.59
CA GLU A 7 -3.68 -9.57 10.96
C GLU A 7 -2.87 -10.76 10.41
N ILE A 8 -2.48 -10.70 9.12
CA ILE A 8 -1.69 -11.76 8.49
C ILE A 8 -0.30 -11.88 9.12
N SER A 9 0.39 -10.74 9.31
CA SER A 9 1.71 -10.68 9.94
C SER A 9 1.67 -11.24 11.38
N GLY A 10 0.64 -10.90 12.15
CA GLY A 10 0.43 -11.45 13.49
C GLY A 10 0.18 -12.97 13.49
N ARG A 11 -0.57 -13.50 12.51
CA ARG A 11 -0.77 -14.96 12.35
C ARG A 11 0.51 -15.70 11.96
N LEU A 12 1.43 -15.02 11.26
CA LEU A 12 2.73 -15.55 10.87
C LEU A 12 3.77 -15.44 11.98
N GLY A 13 3.45 -14.79 13.10
CA GLY A 13 4.36 -14.61 14.23
C GLY A 13 5.50 -13.64 13.94
N GLU A 14 5.33 -12.75 12.96
CA GLU A 14 6.34 -11.75 12.64
C GLU A 14 6.42 -10.70 13.76
N MET A 15 7.63 -10.20 14.04
CA MET A 15 7.78 -9.10 14.98
C MET A 15 7.17 -7.83 14.38
N PRO A 16 6.21 -7.18 15.07
CA PRO A 16 5.64 -5.94 14.60
C PRO A 16 6.66 -4.80 14.68
N ALA A 17 6.53 -3.84 13.77
CA ALA A 17 7.17 -2.54 13.85
C ALA A 17 6.23 -1.55 14.58
N ASP A 18 6.36 -0.26 14.32
CA ASP A 18 5.51 0.77 14.94
C ASP A 18 4.01 0.52 14.76
N SER A 19 3.25 0.84 15.82
CA SER A 19 1.80 0.72 15.89
C SER A 19 1.22 -0.68 15.61
N GLY A 20 2.07 -1.72 15.67
CA GLY A 20 1.67 -3.11 15.47
C GLY A 20 1.63 -3.55 14.00
N TYR A 21 2.07 -2.72 13.06
CA TYR A 21 2.11 -3.07 11.63
C TYR A 21 3.43 -3.77 11.26
N PRO A 22 3.46 -4.60 10.21
CA PRO A 22 4.72 -5.17 9.72
C PRO A 22 5.67 -4.08 9.21
N ALA A 23 6.97 -4.26 9.40
CA ALA A 23 8.01 -3.32 8.94
C ALA A 23 7.95 -3.05 7.42
N TYR A 24 7.40 -3.98 6.64
CA TYR A 24 7.29 -3.85 5.18
C TYR A 24 6.00 -3.14 4.71
N LEU A 25 5.17 -2.59 5.60
CA LEU A 25 3.94 -1.89 5.22
C LEU A 25 4.21 -0.74 4.22
N ALA A 26 5.20 0.10 4.51
CA ALA A 26 5.59 1.20 3.63
C ALA A 26 6.05 0.71 2.25
N ALA A 27 6.90 -0.31 2.21
CA ALA A 27 7.37 -0.92 0.96
C ALA A 27 6.21 -1.54 0.15
N ARG A 28 5.24 -2.16 0.81
CA ARG A 28 4.03 -2.69 0.17
C ARG A 28 3.17 -1.57 -0.43
N LEU A 29 2.97 -0.48 0.29
CA LEU A 29 2.23 0.68 -0.21
C LEU A 29 2.95 1.32 -1.41
N ALA A 30 4.26 1.54 -1.33
CA ALA A 30 5.07 2.04 -2.43
C ALA A 30 4.93 1.17 -3.68
N SER A 31 5.17 -0.14 -3.54
CA SER A 31 5.04 -1.10 -4.65
C SER A 31 3.63 -1.15 -5.26
N PHE A 32 2.61 -0.79 -4.50
CA PHE A 32 1.24 -0.70 -4.99
C PHE A 32 1.02 0.56 -5.83
N TYR A 33 1.38 1.72 -5.28
CA TYR A 33 1.15 3.03 -5.92
C TYR A 33 2.05 3.29 -7.13
N GLU A 34 3.29 2.80 -7.11
CA GLU A 34 4.24 2.94 -8.23
C GLU A 34 3.76 2.26 -9.53
N ARG A 35 2.76 1.38 -9.44
CA ARG A 35 2.14 0.74 -10.61
C ARG A 35 1.17 1.67 -11.35
N ALA A 36 0.76 2.77 -10.74
CA ALA A 36 0.02 3.82 -11.43
C ALA A 36 0.96 4.62 -12.34
N GLY A 37 0.44 5.09 -13.47
CA GLY A 37 1.22 5.93 -14.36
C GLY A 37 0.75 5.89 -15.80
N LYS A 38 1.35 6.77 -16.61
CA LYS A 38 1.22 6.72 -18.06
C LYS A 38 2.18 5.66 -18.59
N VAL A 39 1.66 4.75 -19.40
CA VAL A 39 2.43 3.64 -19.95
C VAL A 39 2.27 3.58 -21.45
N LYS A 40 3.30 3.06 -22.13
CA LYS A 40 3.19 2.65 -23.53
C LYS A 40 2.86 1.16 -23.54
N CYS A 41 1.69 0.82 -24.04
CA CYS A 41 1.26 -0.56 -24.16
C CYS A 41 2.16 -1.29 -25.16
N TRP A 42 2.72 -2.42 -24.72
CA TRP A 42 3.75 -3.14 -25.49
C TRP A 42 3.20 -3.72 -26.79
N VAL A 43 2.06 -4.41 -26.73
CA VAL A 43 1.44 -5.09 -27.89
C VAL A 43 0.76 -4.10 -28.85
N SER A 44 -0.13 -3.25 -28.33
CA SER A 44 -0.95 -2.35 -29.16
C SER A 44 -0.20 -1.09 -29.62
N ARG A 45 1.00 -0.81 -29.07
CA ARG A 45 1.77 0.42 -29.26
C ARG A 45 1.02 1.72 -28.92
N THR A 46 -0.13 1.62 -28.25
CA THR A 46 -0.92 2.77 -27.78
C THR A 46 -0.39 3.31 -26.46
N ARG A 47 -0.77 4.53 -26.10
CA ARG A 47 -0.53 5.09 -24.76
C ARG A 47 -1.75 4.80 -23.88
N GLY A 48 -1.50 4.33 -22.67
CA GLY A 48 -2.51 4.13 -21.63
C GLY A 48 -2.17 4.93 -20.38
N ILE A 49 -3.14 5.10 -19.49
CA ILE A 49 -2.94 5.70 -18.18
C ILE A 49 -3.69 4.88 -17.13
N VAL A 50 -3.03 4.65 -16.00
CA VAL A 50 -3.65 4.09 -14.79
C VAL A 50 -3.52 5.13 -13.70
N THR A 51 -4.65 5.52 -13.11
CA THR A 51 -4.71 6.42 -11.97
C THR A 51 -5.24 5.64 -10.77
N ILE A 52 -4.51 5.68 -9.66
CA ILE A 52 -4.93 5.08 -8.40
C ILE A 52 -5.32 6.21 -7.45
N VAL A 53 -6.50 6.11 -6.86
CA VAL A 53 -6.98 7.01 -5.81
C VAL A 53 -7.18 6.18 -4.55
N GLY A 54 -6.42 6.51 -3.51
CA GLY A 54 -6.51 5.84 -2.22
C GLY A 54 -7.37 6.63 -1.24
N ALA A 55 -8.19 5.93 -0.47
CA ALA A 55 -8.81 6.46 0.74
C ALA A 55 -8.12 5.82 1.95
N VAL A 56 -7.76 6.64 2.95
CA VAL A 56 -7.13 6.19 4.20
C VAL A 56 -8.03 6.60 5.36
N SER A 57 -8.27 5.67 6.28
CA SER A 57 -9.06 5.88 7.48
C SER A 57 -8.17 5.65 8.70
N PRO A 58 -7.56 6.70 9.29
CA PRO A 58 -6.79 6.55 10.51
C PRO A 58 -7.70 6.31 11.72
N PRO A 59 -7.24 5.58 12.76
CA PRO A 59 -7.98 5.44 14.00
C PRO A 59 -8.11 6.82 14.69
N GLY A 60 -9.34 7.27 14.94
CA GLY A 60 -9.59 8.55 15.63
C GLY A 60 -9.43 9.81 14.78
N GLY A 61 -9.08 9.72 13.50
CA GLY A 61 -8.98 10.88 12.60
C GLY A 61 -7.67 11.68 12.71
N ASP A 62 -6.71 11.20 13.51
CA ASP A 62 -5.40 11.84 13.63
C ASP A 62 -4.43 11.32 12.54
N PHE A 63 -3.67 12.23 11.95
CA PHE A 63 -2.65 11.92 10.94
C PHE A 63 -1.24 11.86 11.54
N ALA A 64 -1.10 11.97 12.87
CA ALA A 64 0.18 11.95 13.56
C ALA A 64 0.99 10.64 13.38
N ASP A 65 0.36 9.56 12.90
CA ASP A 65 0.96 8.24 12.69
C ASP A 65 1.24 7.90 11.19
N LEU A 66 1.16 8.88 10.28
CA LEU A 66 1.63 8.75 8.88
C LEU A 66 3.11 9.13 8.75
#